data_AF-L1PN19-F1
#
_entry.id   AF-L1PN19-F1
#
_cell.length_a   1.000
_cell.length_b   1.000
_cell.length_c   1.000
_cell.angle_alpha   90.00
_cell.angle_beta   90.00
_cell.angle_gamma   90.00
#
_symmetry.space_group_name_H-M   'P 1'
#
loop_
_entity.id
_entity.type
_entity.pdbx_description
1 polymer ?
#
loop_
_entity_poly.entity_id
_entity_poly.type
_entity_poly.pdbx_seq_one_letter_code
_entity_poly.pdbx_strand_id
1 'polypeptide(L)'
;MTNKILFSISVIALLLTIGCKKNDSSNVTPPRDVTEVRNENNQAIETFLKTHTYTYSATAAISDAVTFTSTTNVSQSIFNNSNLKKMELDVFDANNNRIRHTLYYMVLQEGTSTHTTSIADSVYVNYKGQLLNLTVFDETTTQSASNWMDLLGNIVTNRPSGTIRGFREGVAQLKPSVTKLTQNSDGTLTAPTDGGVGMFFIPSGLGYFNNSQAKIPAYSPLIFTVRLIAARHADHDHDGKPSKDEIVRDNYGVVTYPDCDEKKDQSYLPDYLDADCK
;
A
#
# COMPACT_ATOMS: atom_id res chain seq x y z
N MET A 1 -50.01 -68.76 33.98
CA MET A 1 -51.29 -68.27 34.54
C MET A 1 -51.09 -66.81 34.91
N THR A 2 -51.57 -65.89 34.08
CA THR A 2 -52.69 -64.94 34.38
C THR A 2 -52.32 -63.97 35.52
N ASN A 3 -52.17 -62.65 35.34
CA ASN A 3 -53.10 -61.61 34.86
C ASN A 3 -52.27 -60.34 34.50
N LYS A 4 -52.46 -59.61 33.40
CA LYS A 4 -53.47 -58.56 33.09
C LYS A 4 -53.77 -57.55 34.21
N ILE A 5 -53.50 -56.25 33.94
CA ILE A 5 -54.22 -54.98 34.27
C ILE A 5 -53.17 -53.86 34.01
N LEU A 6 -53.13 -53.06 32.94
CA LEU A 6 -54.02 -52.02 32.33
C LEU A 6 -54.26 -50.74 33.18
N PHE A 7 -54.01 -49.60 32.51
CA PHE A 7 -54.38 -48.18 32.80
C PHE A 7 -53.52 -47.43 33.85
N SER A 8 -53.11 -46.16 33.68
CA SER A 8 -53.44 -45.13 32.68
C SER A 8 -52.46 -43.93 32.78
N ILE A 9 -52.21 -43.27 31.64
CA ILE A 9 -52.09 -41.83 31.38
C ILE A 9 -51.36 -40.96 32.42
N SER A 10 -50.22 -40.37 32.03
CA SER A 10 -50.14 -38.90 31.88
C SER A 10 -48.90 -38.49 31.08
N VAL A 11 -49.17 -37.81 29.97
CA VAL A 11 -48.21 -37.11 29.12
C VAL A 11 -47.77 -35.84 29.83
N ILE A 12 -46.47 -35.73 30.13
CA ILE A 12 -45.81 -34.45 30.37
C ILE A 12 -44.69 -34.35 29.34
N ALA A 13 -44.98 -33.63 28.26
CA ALA A 13 -43.99 -33.22 27.27
C ALA A 13 -43.06 -32.19 27.92
N LEU A 14 -41.85 -32.63 28.27
CA LEU A 14 -40.78 -31.76 28.75
C LEU A 14 -40.22 -30.99 27.55
N LEU A 15 -40.68 -29.74 27.40
CA LEU A 15 -40.10 -28.73 26.52
C LEU A 15 -38.65 -28.47 26.96
N LEU A 16 -37.70 -29.09 26.28
CA LEU A 16 -36.29 -28.73 26.36
C LEU A 16 -36.09 -27.39 25.65
N THR A 17 -36.08 -26.31 26.41
CA THR A 17 -35.63 -25.01 25.93
C THR A 17 -34.12 -25.08 25.69
N ILE A 18 -33.73 -25.12 24.41
CA ILE A 18 -32.36 -24.85 23.97
C ILE A 18 -32.10 -23.38 24.32
N GLY A 19 -31.36 -23.15 25.40
CA GLY A 19 -30.82 -21.85 25.71
C GLY A 19 -29.74 -21.50 24.68
N CYS A 20 -30.10 -20.69 23.68
CA CYS A 20 -29.12 -19.94 22.90
C CYS A 20 -28.33 -19.04 23.87
N LYS A 21 -27.10 -19.42 24.20
CA LYS A 21 -26.12 -18.46 24.69
C LYS A 21 -25.83 -17.48 23.55
N LYS A 22 -26.34 -16.25 23.69
CA LYS A 22 -25.75 -15.10 23.02
C LYS A 22 -24.35 -14.92 23.58
N ASN A 23 -23.36 -15.44 22.87
CA ASN A 23 -21.96 -15.03 23.05
C ASN A 23 -21.53 -14.34 21.77
N ASP A 24 -21.89 -13.06 21.68
CA ASP A 24 -21.22 -12.11 20.78
C ASP A 24 -19.82 -11.85 21.35
N SER A 25 -18.91 -12.79 21.14
CA SER A 25 -17.48 -12.55 21.26
C SER A 25 -16.92 -12.61 19.85
N SER A 26 -16.81 -11.46 19.19
CA SER A 26 -15.92 -11.31 18.05
C SER A 26 -14.51 -11.66 18.52
N ASN A 27 -14.14 -12.94 18.36
CA ASN A 27 -12.77 -13.40 18.53
C ASN A 27 -11.94 -12.75 17.42
N VAL A 28 -11.50 -11.52 17.66
CA VAL A 28 -10.51 -10.87 16.81
C VAL A 28 -9.21 -11.63 17.04
N THR A 29 -8.82 -12.45 16.07
CA THR A 29 -7.50 -13.08 16.07
C THR A 29 -6.44 -11.99 16.16
N PRO A 30 -5.55 -12.02 17.16
CA PRO A 30 -4.47 -11.05 17.26
C PRO A 30 -3.65 -11.02 15.97
N PRO A 31 -3.13 -9.85 15.56
CA PRO A 31 -2.21 -9.80 14.43
C PRO A 31 -1.02 -10.75 14.64
N ARG A 32 -0.64 -11.46 13.57
CA ARG A 32 0.59 -12.27 13.51
C ARG A 32 1.83 -11.44 13.81
N ASP A 33 2.87 -12.11 14.28
CA ASP A 33 4.16 -11.48 14.56
C ASP A 33 4.76 -10.83 13.30
N VAL A 34 5.24 -9.60 13.45
CA VAL A 34 5.76 -8.79 12.34
C VAL A 34 7.04 -9.40 11.76
N THR A 35 7.89 -9.98 12.60
CA THR A 35 9.15 -10.61 12.19
C THR A 35 8.90 -11.90 11.41
N GLU A 36 7.96 -12.73 11.88
CA GLU A 36 7.51 -13.94 11.20
C GLU A 36 6.97 -13.63 9.80
N VAL A 37 5.98 -12.73 9.71
CA VAL A 37 5.36 -12.35 8.43
C VAL A 37 6.38 -11.70 7.49
N ARG A 38 7.28 -10.85 8.01
CA ARG A 38 8.38 -10.28 7.22
C ARG A 38 9.21 -11.38 6.56
N ASN A 39 9.59 -12.42 7.30
CA ASN A 39 10.42 -13.51 6.76
C ASN A 39 9.70 -14.26 5.65
N GLU A 40 8.43 -14.61 5.85
CA GLU A 40 7.60 -15.28 4.84
C GLU A 40 7.44 -14.42 3.59
N ASN A 41 7.18 -13.12 3.77
CA ASN A 41 7.03 -12.17 2.68
C ASN A 41 8.33 -12.00 1.89
N ASN A 42 9.48 -11.88 2.56
CA ASN A 42 10.77 -11.79 1.88
C ASN A 42 11.05 -13.07 1.08
N GLN A 43 10.79 -14.25 1.65
CA GLN A 43 10.94 -15.52 0.93
C GLN A 43 10.02 -15.60 -0.29
N ALA A 44 8.75 -15.19 -0.16
CA ALA A 44 7.78 -15.21 -1.25
C ALA A 44 8.16 -14.24 -2.38
N ILE A 45 8.57 -13.01 -2.04
CA ILE A 45 9.05 -12.01 -3.00
C ILE A 45 10.30 -12.52 -3.71
N GLU A 46 11.32 -12.99 -2.98
CA GLU A 46 12.54 -13.50 -3.60
C GLU A 46 12.28 -14.71 -4.49
N THR A 47 11.35 -15.59 -4.11
CA THR A 47 10.92 -16.71 -4.95
C THR A 47 10.35 -16.17 -6.26
N PHE A 48 9.41 -15.23 -6.20
CA PHE A 48 8.84 -14.60 -7.39
C PHE A 48 9.95 -13.99 -8.27
N LEU A 49 10.87 -13.23 -7.69
CA LEU A 49 11.96 -12.57 -8.42
C LEU A 49 12.90 -13.58 -9.10
N LYS A 50 13.15 -14.74 -8.47
CA LYS A 50 14.04 -15.80 -9.00
C LYS A 50 13.38 -16.64 -10.09
N THR A 51 12.05 -16.72 -10.10
CA THR A 51 11.29 -17.58 -11.03
C THR A 51 10.56 -16.82 -12.12
N HIS A 52 10.72 -15.49 -12.21
CA HIS A 52 10.07 -14.67 -13.24
C HIS A 52 11.07 -13.78 -13.98
N THR A 53 10.79 -13.54 -15.26
CA THR A 53 11.32 -12.43 -16.05
C THR A 53 10.22 -11.39 -16.28
N TYR A 54 10.57 -10.28 -16.92
CA TYR A 54 9.61 -9.26 -17.30
C TYR A 54 9.90 -8.71 -18.71
N THR A 55 8.87 -8.17 -19.35
CA THR A 55 9.00 -7.26 -20.49
C THR A 55 8.51 -5.87 -20.09
N TYR A 56 9.04 -4.83 -20.74
CA TYR A 56 8.65 -3.44 -20.50
C TYR A 56 8.37 -2.71 -21.83
N SER A 57 7.27 -1.97 -21.89
CA SER A 57 6.95 -1.05 -22.99
C SER A 57 6.61 0.34 -22.46
N ALA A 58 7.43 1.33 -22.83
CA ALA A 58 7.28 2.72 -22.39
C ALA A 58 6.00 3.39 -22.89
N THR A 59 5.46 2.96 -24.03
CA THR A 59 4.30 3.59 -24.69
C THR A 59 3.00 2.82 -24.48
N ALA A 60 3.04 1.60 -23.94
CA ALA A 60 1.84 0.83 -23.64
C ALA A 60 1.01 1.49 -22.53
N ALA A 61 -0.27 1.15 -22.48
CA ALA A 61 -1.13 1.45 -21.34
C ALA A 61 -0.57 0.79 -20.06
N ILE A 62 -0.90 1.33 -18.88
CA ILE A 62 -0.31 0.84 -17.62
C ILE A 62 -0.68 -0.63 -17.33
N SER A 63 -1.84 -1.09 -17.83
CA SER A 63 -2.28 -2.48 -17.80
C SER A 63 -1.25 -3.45 -18.40
N ASP A 64 -0.55 -3.01 -19.45
CA ASP A 64 0.34 -3.85 -20.28
C ASP A 64 1.79 -3.38 -20.28
N ALA A 65 2.08 -2.24 -19.62
CA ALA A 65 3.42 -1.65 -19.59
C ALA A 65 4.48 -2.61 -19.05
N VAL A 66 4.12 -3.46 -18.09
CA VAL A 66 4.95 -4.55 -17.57
C VAL A 66 4.17 -5.85 -17.59
N THR A 67 4.76 -6.88 -18.18
CA THR A 67 4.25 -8.26 -18.18
C THR A 67 5.29 -9.18 -17.57
N PHE A 68 4.86 -10.06 -16.66
CA PHE A 68 5.71 -11.06 -16.01
C PHE A 68 5.50 -12.43 -16.63
N THR A 69 6.59 -13.18 -16.80
CA THR A 69 6.56 -14.55 -17.34
C THR A 69 7.43 -15.45 -16.48
N SER A 70 6.95 -16.65 -16.14
CA SER A 70 7.75 -17.61 -15.39
C SER A 70 8.94 -18.10 -16.20
N THR A 71 10.06 -18.36 -15.54
CA THR A 71 11.29 -18.86 -16.15
C THR A 71 11.98 -19.87 -15.24
N THR A 72 12.66 -20.83 -15.84
CA THR A 72 13.64 -21.70 -15.17
C THR A 72 15.07 -21.23 -15.40
N ASN A 73 15.28 -20.27 -16.30
CA ASN A 73 16.59 -19.68 -16.55
C ASN A 73 16.93 -18.64 -15.49
N VAL A 74 17.60 -19.09 -14.44
CA VAL A 74 17.99 -18.27 -13.28
C VAL A 74 18.76 -17.01 -13.72
N SER A 75 19.63 -17.10 -14.73
CA SER A 75 20.44 -15.96 -15.20
C SER A 75 19.62 -14.81 -15.81
N GLN A 76 18.41 -15.08 -16.28
CA GLN A 76 17.51 -14.07 -16.87
C GLN A 76 16.42 -13.60 -15.90
N SER A 77 16.32 -14.21 -14.72
CA SER A 77 15.33 -13.84 -13.71
C SER A 77 15.50 -12.39 -13.24
N ILE A 78 14.41 -11.78 -12.76
CA ILE A 78 14.44 -10.43 -12.17
C ILE A 78 15.48 -10.35 -11.05
N PHE A 79 15.61 -11.41 -10.24
CA PHE A 79 16.57 -11.45 -9.13
C PHE A 79 18.03 -11.29 -9.57
N ASN A 80 18.40 -11.76 -10.76
CA ASN A 80 19.75 -11.61 -11.31
C ASN A 80 19.90 -10.41 -12.25
N ASN A 81 18.87 -9.56 -12.35
CA ASN A 81 18.97 -8.31 -13.10
C ASN A 81 19.79 -7.29 -12.32
N SER A 82 20.82 -6.71 -12.93
CA SER A 82 21.70 -5.72 -12.31
C SER A 82 20.98 -4.42 -11.91
N ASN A 83 19.81 -4.14 -12.49
CA ASN A 83 19.02 -2.95 -12.18
C ASN A 83 18.06 -3.16 -11.00
N LEU A 84 17.97 -4.38 -10.46
CA LEU A 84 17.19 -4.66 -9.26
C LEU A 84 17.83 -3.97 -8.05
N LYS A 85 17.09 -3.05 -7.46
CA LYS A 85 17.49 -2.29 -6.28
C LYS A 85 16.69 -2.75 -5.06
N LYS A 86 17.20 -2.42 -3.88
CA LYS A 86 16.57 -2.68 -2.59
C LYS A 86 16.48 -1.38 -1.80
N MET A 87 15.40 -1.23 -1.05
CA MET A 87 15.23 -0.19 -0.05
C MET A 87 14.89 -0.87 1.29
N GLU A 88 15.61 -0.48 2.34
CA GLU A 88 15.40 -1.00 3.68
C GLU A 88 14.55 -0.02 4.50
N LEU A 89 13.43 -0.48 5.03
CA LEU A 89 12.44 0.33 5.72
C LEU A 89 12.02 -0.31 7.04
N ASP A 90 12.13 0.43 8.14
CA ASP A 90 11.78 -0.08 9.48
C ASP A 90 10.28 0.08 9.77
N VAL A 91 9.62 -0.98 10.22
CA VAL A 91 8.22 -0.96 10.71
C VAL A 91 8.25 -1.30 12.21
N PHE A 92 7.45 -0.61 13.02
CA PHE A 92 7.35 -0.91 14.45
C PHE A 92 6.44 -2.12 14.70
N ASP A 93 6.88 -3.04 15.56
CA ASP A 93 6.01 -4.09 16.11
C ASP A 93 5.17 -3.55 17.30
N ALA A 94 4.34 -4.43 17.88
CA ALA A 94 3.51 -4.08 19.02
C ALA A 94 4.28 -3.69 20.30
N ASN A 95 5.59 -3.97 20.35
CA ASN A 95 6.49 -3.63 21.46
C ASN A 95 7.39 -2.44 21.12
N ASN A 96 7.10 -1.69 20.06
CA ASN A 96 7.92 -0.59 19.52
C ASN A 96 9.34 -1.00 19.08
N ASN A 97 9.58 -2.28 18.79
CA ASN A 97 10.83 -2.68 18.16
C ASN A 97 10.78 -2.37 16.67
N ARG A 98 11.90 -1.88 16.14
CA ARG A 98 12.08 -1.65 14.70
C ARG A 98 12.36 -2.97 13.99
N ILE A 99 11.43 -3.38 13.14
CA ILE A 99 11.53 -4.56 12.28
C ILE A 99 11.81 -4.10 10.86
N ARG A 100 13.04 -4.34 10.41
CA ARG A 100 13.49 -3.96 9.07
C ARG A 100 12.85 -4.81 7.99
N HIS A 101 12.32 -4.17 6.96
CA HIS A 101 11.73 -4.80 5.77
C HIS A 101 12.48 -4.37 4.51
N THR A 102 12.66 -5.31 3.59
CA THR A 102 13.21 -5.03 2.26
C THR A 102 12.08 -4.82 1.25
N LEU A 103 12.07 -3.66 0.60
CA LEU A 103 11.30 -3.39 -0.61
C LEU A 103 12.23 -3.54 -1.82
N TYR A 104 11.86 -4.39 -2.77
CA TYR A 104 12.60 -4.54 -4.02
C TYR A 104 11.99 -3.68 -5.11
N TYR A 105 12.80 -3.05 -5.95
CA TYR A 105 12.28 -2.22 -7.02
C TYR A 105 13.22 -2.12 -8.22
N MET A 106 12.65 -1.75 -9.36
CA MET A 106 13.41 -1.32 -10.54
C MET A 106 12.79 -0.05 -11.10
N VAL A 107 13.64 0.93 -11.39
CA VAL A 107 13.28 2.08 -12.24
C VAL A 107 13.51 1.65 -13.68
N LEU A 108 12.43 1.52 -14.44
CA LEU A 108 12.41 1.11 -15.84
C LEU A 108 12.58 2.31 -16.79
N GLN A 109 12.15 3.47 -16.31
CA GLN A 109 12.28 4.77 -16.97
C GLN A 109 12.37 5.82 -15.86
N GLU A 110 13.38 6.69 -15.90
CA GLU A 110 13.61 7.66 -14.82
C GLU A 110 12.54 8.77 -14.77
N GLY A 111 12.08 9.23 -15.93
CA GLY A 111 11.26 10.43 -16.10
C GLY A 111 12.07 11.62 -16.58
N THR A 112 11.43 12.56 -17.27
CA THR A 112 12.10 13.67 -17.96
C THR A 112 12.21 14.95 -17.15
N SER A 113 11.39 15.12 -16.10
CA SER A 113 11.38 16.33 -15.28
C SER A 113 12.61 16.44 -14.36
N THR A 114 12.95 17.67 -13.99
CA THR A 114 13.93 17.96 -12.94
C THR A 114 13.33 17.91 -11.53
N HIS A 115 12.00 17.82 -11.41
CA HIS A 115 11.31 17.69 -10.13
C HIS A 115 11.75 16.42 -9.41
N THR A 116 12.19 16.56 -8.17
CA THR A 116 12.49 15.43 -7.27
C THR A 116 11.27 15.13 -6.42
N THR A 117 10.62 14.02 -6.71
CA THR A 117 9.42 13.57 -5.99
C THR A 117 9.75 13.23 -4.54
N SER A 118 9.00 13.79 -3.60
CA SER A 118 9.12 13.47 -2.17
C SER A 118 8.01 12.52 -1.70
N ILE A 119 8.18 11.90 -0.53
CA ILE A 119 7.12 11.08 0.09
C ILE A 119 5.91 11.91 0.58
N ALA A 120 6.05 13.24 0.59
CA ALA A 120 5.03 14.20 0.99
C ALA A 120 4.41 14.95 -0.20
N ASP A 121 4.79 14.58 -1.43
CA ASP A 121 4.23 15.21 -2.61
C ASP A 121 2.81 14.72 -2.90
N SER A 122 2.04 15.56 -3.57
CA SER A 122 0.84 15.14 -4.28
C SER A 122 1.27 14.74 -5.70
N VAL A 123 0.84 13.56 -6.17
CA VAL A 123 1.28 12.98 -7.44
C VAL A 123 0.10 12.59 -8.32
N TYR A 124 0.27 12.70 -9.63
CA TYR A 124 -0.63 12.14 -10.62
C TYR A 124 0.02 10.90 -11.23
N VAL A 125 -0.62 9.75 -11.07
CA VAL A 125 -0.05 8.46 -11.48
C VAL A 125 -1.02 7.66 -12.33
N ASN A 126 -0.47 6.81 -13.18
CA ASN A 126 -1.17 5.60 -13.61
C ASN A 126 -0.48 4.43 -12.96
N TYR A 127 -1.25 3.49 -12.43
CA TYR A 127 -0.68 2.31 -11.80
C TYR A 127 -1.47 1.04 -12.11
N LYS A 128 -0.79 -0.10 -11.92
CA LYS A 128 -1.37 -1.44 -11.87
C LYS A 128 -0.87 -2.14 -10.61
N GLY A 129 -1.79 -2.55 -9.75
CA GLY A 129 -1.55 -3.28 -8.51
C GLY A 129 -1.90 -4.76 -8.65
N GLN A 130 -0.95 -5.63 -8.31
CA GLN A 130 -1.08 -7.08 -8.42
C GLN A 130 -0.61 -7.81 -7.16
N LEU A 131 -1.16 -8.99 -6.90
CA LEU A 131 -0.59 -9.96 -5.97
C LEU A 131 0.58 -10.72 -6.63
N LEU A 132 1.40 -11.45 -5.86
CA LEU A 132 2.49 -12.27 -6.39
C LEU A 132 2.03 -13.40 -7.33
N ASN A 133 0.75 -13.79 -7.26
CA ASN A 133 0.14 -14.72 -8.22
C ASN A 133 -0.36 -14.02 -9.51
N LEU A 134 0.01 -12.76 -9.71
CA LEU A 134 -0.35 -11.89 -10.83
C LEU A 134 -1.83 -11.46 -10.90
N THR A 135 -2.65 -11.80 -9.91
CA THR A 135 -4.03 -11.28 -9.82
C THR A 135 -4.01 -9.77 -9.68
N VAL A 136 -4.63 -9.05 -10.63
CA VAL A 136 -4.81 -7.59 -10.58
C VAL A 136 -5.90 -7.28 -9.55
N PHE A 137 -5.55 -6.51 -8.52
CA PHE A 137 -6.53 -6.05 -7.53
C PHE A 137 -7.07 -4.66 -7.85
N ASP A 138 -6.25 -3.79 -8.44
CA ASP A 138 -6.63 -2.42 -8.81
C ASP A 138 -5.72 -1.88 -9.92
N GLU A 139 -6.26 -1.03 -10.79
CA GLU A 139 -5.50 -0.38 -11.86
C GLU A 139 -6.18 0.88 -12.38
N THR A 140 -5.38 1.79 -12.94
CA THR A 140 -5.91 2.97 -13.61
C THR A 140 -6.45 2.60 -15.00
N THR A 141 -7.77 2.59 -15.14
CA THR A 141 -8.46 2.32 -16.42
C THR A 141 -8.83 3.60 -17.18
N THR A 142 -9.05 4.71 -16.47
CA THR A 142 -9.34 6.02 -17.04
C THR A 142 -8.64 7.14 -16.26
N GLN A 143 -8.30 8.22 -16.95
CA GLN A 143 -7.68 9.42 -16.37
C GLN A 143 -8.72 10.52 -16.14
N SER A 144 -8.81 10.97 -14.90
CA SER A 144 -9.65 12.06 -14.42
C SER A 144 -8.86 12.95 -13.45
N ALA A 145 -9.46 14.06 -13.01
CA ALA A 145 -8.87 14.90 -11.96
C ALA A 145 -8.70 14.15 -10.62
N SER A 146 -9.42 13.05 -10.40
CA SER A 146 -9.37 12.25 -9.17
C SER A 146 -8.15 11.32 -9.07
N ASN A 147 -7.31 11.21 -10.10
CA ASN A 147 -6.09 10.39 -10.05
C ASN A 147 -4.92 11.08 -9.34
N TRP A 148 -5.09 12.32 -8.86
CA TRP A 148 -4.15 12.92 -7.91
C TRP A 148 -4.20 12.14 -6.59
N MET A 149 -3.06 11.62 -6.18
CA MET A 149 -2.87 10.93 -4.91
C MET A 149 -2.00 11.81 -4.02
N ASP A 150 -2.48 12.08 -2.83
CA ASP A 150 -1.64 12.56 -1.74
C ASP A 150 -0.83 11.36 -1.23
N LEU A 151 0.50 11.44 -1.28
CA LEU A 151 1.36 10.32 -0.87
C LEU A 151 1.43 10.15 0.64
N LEU A 152 1.49 11.26 1.38
CA LEU A 152 1.67 11.26 2.84
C LEU A 152 0.32 11.16 3.55
N GLY A 153 -0.66 11.92 3.07
CA GLY A 153 -1.96 12.01 3.70
C GLY A 153 -1.98 12.86 4.95
N ASN A 154 -3.18 12.96 5.53
CA ASN A 154 -3.42 13.53 6.83
C ASN A 154 -3.41 12.40 7.88
N ILE A 155 -2.44 12.44 8.81
CA ILE A 155 -2.23 11.41 9.83
C ILE A 155 -3.05 11.60 11.10
N VAL A 156 -3.62 12.78 11.34
CA VAL A 156 -4.31 13.10 12.61
C VAL A 156 -5.81 12.79 12.57
N THR A 157 -6.34 12.42 11.40
CA THR A 157 -7.74 11.99 11.32
C THR A 157 -7.94 10.54 11.75
N ASN A 158 -9.15 10.22 12.23
CA ASN A 158 -9.59 8.86 12.53
C ASN A 158 -9.66 7.95 11.28
N ARG A 159 -9.39 8.49 10.09
CA ARG A 159 -9.27 7.77 8.82
C ARG A 159 -8.02 8.30 8.10
N PRO A 160 -6.81 7.90 8.57
CA PRO A 160 -5.57 8.38 8.00
C PRO A 160 -5.65 8.26 6.47
N SER A 161 -5.47 9.37 5.79
CA SER A 161 -5.46 9.39 4.32
C SER A 161 -4.05 9.12 3.82
N GLY A 162 -3.85 9.20 2.51
CA GLY A 162 -2.56 8.94 1.88
C GLY A 162 -2.44 7.53 1.32
N THR A 163 -1.22 7.16 0.94
CA THR A 163 -0.94 5.86 0.34
C THR A 163 -0.20 4.94 1.31
N ILE A 164 -0.24 3.63 1.04
CA ILE A 164 0.59 2.68 1.78
C ILE A 164 2.07 3.06 1.68
N ARG A 165 2.83 2.82 2.75
CA ARG A 165 4.22 3.28 2.86
C ARG A 165 5.10 2.82 1.71
N GLY A 166 5.02 1.55 1.32
CA GLY A 166 5.81 1.04 0.21
C GLY A 166 5.49 1.72 -1.13
N PHE A 167 4.24 2.17 -1.32
CA PHE A 167 3.85 2.89 -2.53
C PHE A 167 4.47 4.28 -2.57
N ARG A 168 4.31 5.10 -1.52
CA ARG A 168 4.94 6.44 -1.49
C ARG A 168 6.46 6.41 -1.57
N GLU A 169 7.09 5.46 -0.87
CA GLU A 169 8.54 5.29 -0.89
C GLU A 169 9.04 4.86 -2.27
N GLY A 170 8.30 3.99 -2.95
CA GLY A 170 8.57 3.58 -4.33
C GLY A 170 8.38 4.71 -5.34
N VAL A 171 7.25 5.41 -5.29
CA VAL A 171 6.95 6.53 -6.21
C VAL A 171 7.94 7.68 -6.06
N ALA A 172 8.45 7.94 -4.85
CA ALA A 172 9.50 8.93 -4.61
C ALA A 172 10.84 8.60 -5.32
N GLN A 173 11.01 7.37 -5.84
CA GLN A 173 12.17 7.00 -6.68
C GLN A 173 12.02 7.42 -8.15
N LEU A 174 10.87 7.95 -8.55
CA LEU A 174 10.57 8.31 -9.95
C LEU A 174 10.53 9.84 -10.11
N LYS A 175 10.80 10.30 -11.33
CA LYS A 175 10.59 11.70 -11.72
C LYS A 175 9.37 11.82 -12.63
N PRO A 176 8.60 12.91 -12.57
CA PRO A 176 7.45 13.10 -13.45
C PRO A 176 7.89 13.43 -14.88
N SER A 177 6.91 13.56 -15.77
CA SER A 177 7.11 14.10 -17.10
C SER A 177 7.36 15.62 -17.07
N VAL A 178 8.16 16.15 -18.00
CA VAL A 178 8.15 17.60 -18.32
C VAL A 178 6.88 18.01 -19.07
N THR A 179 6.29 17.06 -19.80
CA THR A 179 5.05 17.23 -20.55
C THR A 179 3.87 17.22 -19.57
N LYS A 180 2.93 18.14 -19.76
CA LYS A 180 1.73 18.23 -18.91
C LYS A 180 0.64 17.30 -19.42
N LEU A 181 -0.31 16.98 -18.54
CA LEU A 181 -1.59 16.38 -18.92
C LEU A 181 -2.32 17.30 -19.89
N THR A 182 -2.88 16.74 -20.96
CA THR A 182 -3.68 17.48 -21.94
C THR A 182 -5.15 17.16 -21.73
N GLN A 183 -6.00 18.19 -21.63
CA GLN A 183 -7.44 17.99 -21.53
C GLN A 183 -8.06 17.77 -22.91
N ASN A 184 -8.85 16.70 -23.03
CA ASN A 184 -9.60 16.38 -24.25
C ASN A 184 -10.95 17.12 -24.26
N SER A 185 -11.58 17.23 -25.43
CA SER A 185 -12.86 17.93 -25.60
C SER A 185 -14.03 17.27 -24.86
N ASP A 186 -13.92 16.00 -24.51
CA ASP A 186 -14.90 15.22 -23.75
C ASP A 186 -14.69 15.29 -22.23
N GLY A 187 -13.71 16.07 -21.76
CA GLY A 187 -13.37 16.23 -20.34
C GLY A 187 -12.42 15.16 -19.78
N THR A 188 -12.01 14.17 -20.57
CA THR A 188 -10.97 13.21 -20.19
C THR A 188 -9.57 13.84 -20.28
N LEU A 189 -8.57 13.22 -19.65
CA LEU A 189 -7.18 13.67 -19.72
C LEU A 189 -6.32 12.69 -20.52
N THR A 190 -5.46 13.22 -21.37
CA THR A 190 -4.40 12.46 -22.04
C THR A 190 -3.09 12.61 -21.26
N ALA A 191 -2.58 11.49 -20.76
CA ALA A 191 -1.32 11.43 -20.02
C ALA A 191 -0.11 11.28 -20.96
N PRO A 192 1.00 12.00 -20.70
CA PRO A 192 2.26 11.78 -21.39
C PRO A 192 2.88 10.42 -21.03
N THR A 193 3.80 9.94 -21.88
CA THR A 193 4.46 8.64 -21.74
C THR A 193 5.92 8.72 -21.30
N ASP A 194 6.48 9.93 -21.18
CA ASP A 194 7.87 10.20 -20.79
C ASP A 194 8.06 10.42 -19.28
N GLY A 195 6.99 10.22 -18.48
CA GLY A 195 7.07 10.17 -17.02
C GLY A 195 7.80 8.92 -16.51
N GLY A 196 8.36 8.96 -15.30
CA GLY A 196 9.11 7.84 -14.74
C GLY A 196 8.25 6.60 -14.57
N VAL A 197 8.79 5.42 -14.87
CA VAL A 197 8.12 4.12 -14.70
C VAL A 197 8.95 3.24 -13.79
N GLY A 198 8.31 2.69 -12.76
CA GLY A 198 8.92 1.75 -11.84
C GLY A 198 8.03 0.54 -11.58
N MET A 199 8.67 -0.57 -11.20
CA MET A 199 7.99 -1.70 -10.57
C MET A 199 8.52 -1.91 -9.15
N PHE A 200 7.60 -2.18 -8.21
CA PHE A 200 7.87 -2.24 -6.78
C PHE A 200 7.27 -3.52 -6.19
N PHE A 201 8.06 -4.27 -5.45
CA PHE A 201 7.67 -5.48 -4.72
C PHE A 201 7.66 -5.17 -3.23
N ILE A 202 6.46 -5.02 -2.69
CA ILE A 202 6.21 -4.44 -1.38
C ILE A 202 5.78 -5.56 -0.43
N PRO A 203 6.54 -5.85 0.65
CA PRO A 203 6.09 -6.77 1.68
C PRO A 203 4.88 -6.19 2.42
N SER A 204 4.00 -7.04 2.93
CA SER A 204 2.74 -6.62 3.55
C SER A 204 2.92 -5.68 4.74
N GLY A 205 4.03 -5.75 5.49
CA GLY A 205 4.34 -4.80 6.57
C GLY A 205 4.56 -3.35 6.09
N LEU A 206 4.89 -3.16 4.81
CA LEU A 206 4.95 -1.85 4.14
C LEU A 206 3.66 -1.54 3.34
N GLY A 207 2.69 -2.46 3.38
CA GLY A 207 1.40 -2.39 2.74
C GLY A 207 0.27 -2.43 3.77
N TYR A 208 -0.67 -3.37 3.58
CA TYR A 208 -1.86 -3.49 4.43
C TYR A 208 -1.70 -4.43 5.64
N PHE A 209 -0.58 -5.15 5.74
CA PHE A 209 -0.29 -6.13 6.79
C PHE A 209 -1.50 -7.03 7.12
N ASN A 210 -2.06 -6.96 8.33
CA ASN A 210 -3.20 -7.78 8.76
C ASN A 210 -4.57 -7.28 8.25
N ASN A 211 -4.63 -6.11 7.61
CA ASN A 211 -5.87 -5.49 7.15
C ASN A 211 -6.22 -5.97 5.74
N SER A 212 -7.00 -7.05 5.64
CA SER A 212 -7.50 -7.52 4.34
C SER A 212 -8.32 -6.45 3.63
N GLN A 213 -8.09 -6.28 2.32
CA GLN A 213 -8.94 -5.48 1.43
C GLN A 213 -9.82 -6.41 0.59
N ALA A 214 -10.80 -5.86 -0.12
CA ALA A 214 -11.75 -6.63 -0.92
C ALA A 214 -11.09 -7.67 -1.87
N LYS A 215 -9.95 -7.32 -2.46
CA LYS A 215 -9.17 -8.19 -3.38
C LYS A 215 -7.75 -8.49 -2.89
N ILE A 216 -7.42 -8.11 -1.66
CA ILE A 216 -6.08 -8.27 -1.09
C ILE A 216 -6.22 -9.04 0.23
N PRO A 217 -5.91 -10.35 0.26
CA PRO A 217 -5.87 -11.10 1.51
C PRO A 217 -4.90 -10.48 2.52
N ALA A 218 -5.16 -10.66 3.81
CA ALA A 218 -4.22 -10.25 4.86
C ALA A 218 -2.83 -10.88 4.63
N TYR A 219 -1.79 -10.15 4.99
CA TYR A 219 -0.37 -10.51 4.94
C TYR A 219 0.17 -10.72 3.52
N SER A 220 -0.53 -10.24 2.49
CA SER A 220 -0.13 -10.38 1.09
C SER A 220 0.95 -9.38 0.69
N PRO A 221 2.08 -9.84 0.12
CA PRO A 221 2.98 -8.97 -0.63
C PRO A 221 2.31 -8.47 -1.91
N LEU A 222 2.68 -7.26 -2.32
CA LEU A 222 2.09 -6.54 -3.44
C LEU A 222 3.15 -6.25 -4.52
N ILE A 223 2.72 -6.25 -5.77
CA ILE A 223 3.47 -5.73 -6.91
C ILE A 223 2.76 -4.48 -7.40
N PHE A 224 3.46 -3.37 -7.52
CA PHE A 224 2.94 -2.19 -8.21
C PHE A 224 3.81 -1.89 -9.43
N THR A 225 3.18 -1.68 -10.58
CA THR A 225 3.77 -0.97 -11.71
C THR A 225 3.19 0.44 -11.70
N VAL A 226 4.05 1.47 -11.67
CA VAL A 226 3.60 2.87 -11.60
C VAL A 226 4.28 3.67 -12.69
N ARG A 227 3.50 4.49 -13.41
CA ARG A 227 3.97 5.61 -14.23
C ARG A 227 3.64 6.91 -13.51
N LEU A 228 4.67 7.67 -13.13
CA LEU A 228 4.55 8.99 -12.53
C LEU A 228 4.43 10.04 -13.63
N ILE A 229 3.26 10.65 -13.73
CA ILE A 229 2.95 11.62 -14.79
C ILE A 229 3.29 13.03 -14.33
N ALA A 230 2.80 13.43 -13.16
CA ALA A 230 3.04 14.75 -12.59
C ALA A 230 3.26 14.62 -11.08
N ALA A 231 4.01 15.56 -10.51
CA ALA A 231 4.18 15.70 -9.08
C ALA A 231 4.20 17.20 -8.73
N ARG A 232 3.76 17.51 -7.51
CA ARG A 232 3.90 18.83 -6.90
C ARG A 232 4.25 18.65 -5.44
N HIS A 233 5.11 19.51 -4.93
CA HIS A 233 5.31 19.61 -3.50
C HIS A 233 3.98 20.01 -2.86
N ALA A 234 3.49 19.18 -1.95
CA ALA A 234 2.31 19.53 -1.18
C ALA A 234 2.68 20.53 -0.09
N ASP A 235 1.70 21.32 0.26
CA ASP A 235 1.65 22.29 1.34
C ASP A 235 0.24 22.06 1.90
N HIS A 236 0.13 21.15 2.88
CA HIS A 236 -1.17 20.57 3.25
C HIS A 236 -2.02 21.53 4.10
N ASP A 237 -1.39 22.46 4.81
CA ASP A 237 -2.02 23.51 5.62
C ASP A 237 -2.06 24.87 4.92
N HIS A 238 -1.36 25.03 3.79
CA HIS A 238 -1.28 26.23 2.98
C HIS A 238 -0.60 27.41 3.70
N ASP A 239 0.42 27.12 4.50
CA ASP A 239 1.18 28.13 5.22
C ASP A 239 2.31 28.76 4.37
N GLY A 240 2.63 28.14 3.23
CA GLY A 240 3.67 28.55 2.27
C GLY A 240 4.95 27.72 2.33
N LYS A 241 5.05 26.74 3.22
CA LYS A 241 6.18 25.81 3.37
C LYS A 241 5.80 24.44 2.81
N PRO A 242 6.66 23.82 1.99
CA PRO A 242 6.39 22.48 1.50
C PRO A 242 6.41 21.45 2.65
N SER A 243 5.40 20.59 2.74
CA SER A 243 5.28 19.57 3.80
C SER A 243 6.45 18.59 3.87
N LYS A 244 7.23 18.44 2.79
CA LYS A 244 8.48 17.66 2.81
C LYS A 244 9.57 18.27 3.70
N ASP A 245 9.51 19.58 3.93
CA ASP A 245 10.48 20.37 4.71
C ASP A 245 10.03 20.50 6.18
N GLU A 246 8.91 19.86 6.53
CA GLU A 246 8.22 19.91 7.83
C GLU A 246 8.14 18.55 8.51
N ILE A 247 8.65 17.52 7.83
CA ILE A 247 8.76 16.18 8.35
C ILE A 247 10.23 15.79 8.44
N VAL A 248 10.54 14.90 9.39
CA VAL A 248 11.89 14.35 9.54
C VAL A 248 11.86 12.89 9.17
N ARG A 249 12.62 12.49 8.15
CA ARG A 249 12.73 11.10 7.71
C ARG A 249 14.11 10.54 8.04
N ASP A 250 14.16 9.42 8.76
CA ASP A 250 15.42 8.73 9.04
C ASP A 250 15.92 7.86 7.87
N ASN A 251 17.11 7.28 8.04
CA ASN A 251 17.77 6.46 7.01
C ASN A 251 16.99 5.17 6.65
N TYR A 252 16.09 4.71 7.50
CA TYR A 252 15.24 3.53 7.29
C TYR A 252 13.77 3.92 7.13
N GLY A 253 13.53 5.16 6.68
CA GLY A 253 12.24 5.70 6.27
C GLY A 253 11.20 5.83 7.36
N VAL A 254 11.58 5.83 8.64
CA VAL A 254 10.66 6.25 9.70
C VAL A 254 10.52 7.75 9.61
N VAL A 255 9.27 8.21 9.55
CA VAL A 255 8.91 9.63 9.52
C VAL A 255 8.52 10.04 10.93
N THR A 256 9.14 11.11 11.41
CA THR A 256 8.73 11.86 12.60
C THR A 256 8.05 13.13 12.12
N TYR A 257 7.03 13.54 12.86
CA TYR A 257 6.20 14.69 12.55
C TYR A 257 6.34 15.68 13.72
N PRO A 258 7.30 16.61 13.63
CA PRO A 258 7.45 17.68 14.61
C PRO A 258 6.17 18.50 14.76
N ASP A 259 6.10 19.20 15.88
CA ASP A 259 5.03 20.11 16.25
C ASP A 259 5.69 21.33 16.91
N CYS A 260 5.62 22.48 16.25
CA CYS A 260 6.36 23.68 16.56
C CYS A 260 5.73 24.47 17.71
N ASP A 261 4.44 24.27 17.96
CA ASP A 261 3.69 25.01 18.97
C ASP A 261 2.66 24.18 19.76
N GLU A 262 2.93 22.88 19.96
CA GLU A 262 2.23 21.85 20.76
C GLU A 262 1.48 22.37 22.01
N LYS A 263 2.02 23.40 22.68
CA LYS A 263 1.42 24.01 23.88
C LYS A 263 0.18 24.86 23.58
N LYS A 264 -0.02 25.30 22.34
CA LYS A 264 -1.17 26.08 21.89
C LYS A 264 -2.28 25.18 21.34
N ASP A 265 -1.92 23.98 20.93
CA ASP A 265 -2.83 23.00 20.40
C ASP A 265 -3.80 22.43 21.41
N GLN A 266 -5.04 22.26 20.97
CA GLN A 266 -6.06 21.51 21.72
C GLN A 266 -5.91 19.99 21.55
N SER A 267 -5.25 19.57 20.49
CA SER A 267 -4.97 18.18 20.12
C SER A 267 -3.77 18.16 19.19
N TYR A 268 -2.96 17.10 19.25
CA TYR A 268 -1.76 16.95 18.40
C TYR A 268 -2.02 17.32 16.93
N LEU A 269 -1.32 18.35 16.45
CA LEU A 269 -1.30 18.79 15.07
C LEU A 269 0.16 18.95 14.65
N PRO A 270 0.67 18.10 13.73
CA PRO A 270 2.05 18.23 13.30
C PRO A 270 2.24 19.43 12.37
N ASP A 271 3.47 19.96 12.33
CA ASP A 271 3.87 21.14 11.54
C ASP A 271 3.23 21.16 10.16
N TYR A 272 3.36 20.05 9.40
CA TYR A 272 2.89 19.97 8.01
C TYR A 272 1.36 20.04 7.83
N LEU A 273 0.60 20.05 8.91
CA LEU A 273 -0.86 20.21 8.96
C LEU A 273 -1.26 21.41 9.83
N ASP A 274 -0.31 22.22 10.28
CA ASP A 274 -0.53 23.36 11.17
C ASP A 274 -0.12 24.69 10.52
N ALA A 275 -1.12 25.46 10.10
CA ALA A 275 -0.92 26.76 9.46
C ALA A 275 -0.30 27.84 10.38
N ASP A 276 -0.22 27.60 11.69
CA ASP A 276 0.44 28.48 12.65
C ASP A 276 1.98 28.27 12.70
N CYS A 277 2.49 27.18 12.11
CA CYS A 277 3.90 26.73 12.13
C CYS A 277 4.78 27.22 10.96
N LYS A 278 4.85 28.54 10.77
CA LYS A 278 5.62 29.20 9.68
C LYS A 278 7.13 29.29 9.88
#